data_AF-A0A924WXL7-F1
#
_entry.id   AF-A0A924WXL7-F1
#
_cell.length_a   1.000
_cell.length_b   1.000
_cell.length_c   1.000
_cell.angle_alpha   90.00
_cell.angle_beta   90.00
_cell.angle_gamma   90.00
#
_symmetry.space_group_name_H-M   'P 1'
#
loop_
_entity.id
_entity.type
_entity.pdbx_description
1 polymer ?
#
loop_
_entity_poly.entity_id
_entity_poly.type
_entity_poly.pdbx_seq_one_letter_code
_entity_poly.pdbx_strand_id
1 'polypeptide(L)' 'HESYTMLTLNADQHPLMNRMHKPDPKRPPHMQDKRSVIPISLADVDSWLFETIDEASGLLKLPEMGQIKTGPAL' A
#
# COMPACT_ATOMS: atom_id res chain seq x y z
N HIS A 1 24.61 11.02 -6.49
CA HIS A 1 24.20 9.73 -5.93
C HIS A 1 22.71 9.62 -6.13
N GLU A 2 22.21 8.49 -6.60
CA GLU A 2 20.77 8.29 -6.82
C GLU A 2 20.14 7.58 -5.62
N SER A 3 18.87 7.89 -5.35
CA SER A 3 18.07 7.32 -4.26
C SER A 3 16.61 7.24 -4.67
N TYR A 4 15.87 6.28 -4.11
CA TYR A 4 14.45 6.09 -4.39
C TYR A 4 13.66 5.88 -3.09
N THR A 5 12.33 5.97 -3.18
CA THR A 5 11.39 5.76 -2.07
C THR A 5 10.16 4.99 -2.55
N MET A 6 9.41 4.40 -1.61
CA MET A 6 8.14 3.74 -1.89
C MET A 6 6.98 4.68 -1.55
N LEU A 7 6.03 4.80 -2.47
CA LEU A 7 4.77 5.46 -2.18
C LEU A 7 3.92 4.61 -1.24
N THR A 8 3.18 5.27 -0.34
CA THR A 8 2.31 4.62 0.62
C THR A 8 0.95 5.30 0.69
N LEU A 9 -0.06 4.55 1.16
CA LEU A 9 -1.40 5.06 1.48
C LEU A 9 -1.80 4.71 2.91
N ASN A 10 -2.78 5.44 3.45
CA ASN A 10 -3.39 5.08 4.72
C ASN A 10 -4.14 3.76 4.54
N ALA A 11 -3.95 2.86 5.50
CA ALA A 11 -4.47 1.51 5.48
C ALA A 11 -5.26 1.18 6.76
N ASP A 12 -5.72 2.19 7.52
CA ASP A 12 -6.46 1.97 8.78
C ASP A 12 -7.75 1.16 8.54
N GLN A 13 -8.41 1.39 7.41
CA GLN A 13 -9.63 0.70 7.01
C GLN A 13 -9.39 -0.57 6.19
N HIS A 14 -8.13 -0.91 5.91
CA HIS A 14 -7.83 -2.07 5.09
C HIS A 14 -7.97 -3.37 5.91
N PRO A 15 -8.76 -4.36 5.47
CA PRO A 15 -9.10 -5.55 6.27
C PRO A 15 -7.90 -6.38 6.76
N LEU A 16 -6.82 -6.47 5.98
CA LEU A 16 -5.56 -7.11 6.35
C LEU A 16 -4.47 -6.15 6.84
N MET A 17 -4.09 -5.17 6.01
CA MET A 17 -2.95 -4.29 6.29
C MET A 17 -3.07 -3.47 7.59
N ASN A 18 -4.30 -3.22 8.09
CA ASN A 18 -4.48 -2.56 9.38
C ASN A 18 -3.98 -3.39 10.58
N ARG A 19 -3.76 -4.70 10.39
CA ARG A 19 -3.32 -5.65 11.44
C ARG A 19 -1.81 -5.88 11.46
N MET A 20 -1.09 -5.49 10.41
CA MET A 20 0.31 -5.89 10.20
C MET A 20 1.32 -5.04 10.98
N HIS A 21 1.00 -3.77 11.24
CA HIS A 21 1.88 -2.88 12.01
C HIS A 21 1.54 -2.92 13.50
N LYS A 22 2.55 -2.71 14.35
CA LYS A 22 2.34 -2.50 15.79
C LYS A 22 1.34 -1.35 16.04
N PRO A 23 0.32 -1.53 16.92
CA PRO A 23 -0.56 -0.44 17.33
C PRO A 23 0.23 0.73 17.94
N ASP A 24 -0.16 1.96 17.62
CA ASP A 24 0.34 3.19 18.25
C ASP A 24 -0.49 3.46 19.52
N PRO A 25 0.10 3.34 20.72
CA PRO A 25 -0.62 3.54 21.98
C PRO A 25 -1.01 5.01 22.22
N LYS A 26 -0.47 5.96 21.44
CA LYS A 26 -0.79 7.39 21.56
C LYS A 26 -2.00 7.81 20.71
N ARG A 27 -2.52 6.91 19.87
CA ARG A 27 -3.62 7.19 18.94
C ARG A 27 -4.85 6.36 19.27
N PRO A 28 -6.07 6.86 18.94
CA PRO A 28 -7.27 6.06 19.12
C PRO A 28 -7.28 4.86 18.15
N PRO A 29 -7.98 3.75 18.49
CA PRO A 29 -7.94 2.52 17.70
C PRO A 29 -8.35 2.65 16.22
N HIS A 30 -9.15 3.66 15.89
CA HIS A 30 -9.67 3.90 14.54
C HIS A 30 -8.81 4.89 13.71
N MET A 31 -7.75 5.47 14.28
CA MET A 31 -6.84 6.40 13.60
C MET A 31 -5.38 6.05 13.88
N GLN A 32 -5.02 4.81 13.55
CA GLN A 32 -3.69 4.27 13.88
C GLN A 32 -2.63 4.67 12.85
N ASP A 33 -3.01 5.31 11.75
CA ASP A 33 -2.14 5.71 10.66
C ASP A 33 -1.30 4.55 10.16
N LYS A 34 -1.97 3.39 10.03
CA LYS A 34 -1.40 2.23 9.35
C LYS A 34 -1.08 2.66 7.93
N ARG A 35 0.09 2.30 7.44
CA ARG A 35 0.52 2.58 6.06
C ARG A 35 0.70 1.28 5.31
N SER A 36 0.39 1.27 4.03
CA SER A 36 0.77 0.18 3.13
C SER A 36 1.48 0.77 1.94
N VAL A 37 2.44 0.03 1.39
CA VAL A 37 2.96 0.30 0.05
C VAL A 37 1.85 0.09 -0.99
N ILE A 38 2.03 0.72 -2.15
CA ILE A 38 1.14 0.61 -3.31
C ILE A 38 1.75 -0.44 -4.24
N PRO A 39 1.19 -1.66 -4.32
CA PRO A 39 1.62 -2.64 -5.29
C PRO A 39 1.08 -2.26 -6.67
N ILE A 40 1.94 -2.32 -7.68
CA ILE A 40 1.56 -2.17 -9.09
C ILE A 40 1.46 -3.57 -9.69
N SER A 41 0.34 -3.86 -10.37
CA SER A 41 0.16 -5.11 -11.11
C SER A 41 1.19 -5.20 -12.23
N LEU A 42 1.65 -6.40 -12.56
CA LEU A 42 2.56 -6.59 -13.70
C LEU A 42 1.95 -6.10 -15.02
N ALA A 43 0.62 -6.19 -15.17
CA ALA A 43 -0.08 -5.69 -16.35
C ALA A 43 -0.09 -4.15 -16.45
N ASP A 44 0.12 -3.45 -15.33
CA ASP A 44 0.03 -1.99 -15.24
C ASP A 44 1.42 -1.32 -15.14
N VAL A 45 2.52 -2.09 -15.28
CA VAL A 45 3.89 -1.56 -15.17
C VAL A 45 4.19 -0.52 -16.23
N ASP A 46 3.75 -0.75 -17.47
CA ASP A 46 3.98 0.20 -18.56
C ASP A 46 3.20 1.49 -18.33
N SER A 47 1.93 1.40 -17.92
CA SER A 47 1.13 2.56 -17.53
C SER A 47 1.77 3.32 -16.36
N TRP A 48 2.31 2.61 -15.36
CA TRP A 48 3.00 3.23 -14.24
C TRP A 48 4.27 4.01 -14.65
N LEU A 49 5.04 3.49 -15.60
CA LEU A 49 6.35 4.05 -15.96
C LEU A 49 6.29 5.10 -17.08
N PHE A 50 5.30 5.01 -17.98
CA PHE A 50 5.33 5.73 -19.25
C PHE A 50 4.11 6.60 -19.54
N GLU A 51 2.98 6.41 -18.85
CA GLU A 51 1.80 7.25 -19.05
C GLU A 51 1.89 8.58 -18.28
N THR A 52 0.85 9.41 -18.38
CA THR A 52 0.79 10.68 -17.65
C THR A 52 0.68 10.46 -16.15
N ILE A 53 1.06 11.47 -15.37
CA ILE A 53 0.90 11.44 -13.90
C ILE A 53 -0.57 11.22 -13.51
N ASP A 54 -1.51 11.80 -14.25
CA ASP A 54 -2.94 11.66 -13.97
C ASP A 54 -3.41 10.22 -14.19
N GLU A 55 -2.96 9.56 -15.26
CA GLU A 55 -3.27 8.15 -15.54
C GLU A 55 -2.61 7.22 -14.50
N ALA A 56 -1.32 7.39 -14.25
CA ALA A 56 -0.58 6.60 -13.24
C ALA A 56 -1.14 6.79 -11.82
N SER A 57 -1.67 7.98 -11.49
CA SER A 57 -2.32 8.25 -10.20
C SER A 57 -3.55 7.37 -9.97
N GLY A 58 -4.21 6.91 -11.04
CA GLY A 58 -5.31 5.94 -10.97
C GLY A 58 -4.91 4.56 -10.43
N LEU A 59 -3.60 4.25 -10.39
CA LEU A 59 -3.04 3.01 -9.86
C LEU A 59 -2.69 3.12 -8.36
N LEU A 60 -2.80 4.30 -7.74
CA LEU A 60 -2.52 4.51 -6.32
C LEU A 60 -3.63 3.92 -5.44
N LYS A 61 -3.60 2.59 -5.28
CA LYS A 61 -4.61 1.81 -4.57
C LYS A 61 -3.97 0.82 -3.60
N LEU A 62 -4.71 0.47 -2.56
CA LEU A 62 -4.33 -0.64 -1.69
C LEU A 62 -4.65 -1.98 -2.39
N PRO A 63 -3.86 -3.04 -2.14
CA PRO A 63 -4.14 -4.36 -2.71
C PRO A 63 -5.47 -4.90 -2.21
N GLU A 64 -6.23 -5.59 -3.05
CA GLU A 64 -7.44 -6.28 -2.60
C GLU A 64 -7.10 -7.56 -1.83
N MET A 65 -7.98 -8.00 -0.94
CA MET A 65 -7.77 -9.22 -0.13
C MET A 65 -7.47 -10.46 -0.97
N GLY A 66 -8.09 -10.60 -2.14
CA GLY A 66 -7.89 -11.73 -3.05
C GLY A 66 -6.51 -11.75 -3.73
N GLN A 67 -5.76 -10.64 -3.66
CA GLN A 67 -4.46 -10.47 -4.30
C GLN A 67 -3.30 -10.73 -3.34
N ILE A 68 -3.57 -10.92 -2.04
CA ILE A 68 -2.54 -11.05 -1.00
C ILE A 68 -2.60 -12.44 -0.38
N LYS A 69 -1.50 -13.18 -0.51
CA LYS A 69 -1.25 -14.35 0.34
C LYS A 69 -0.51 -13.89 1.59
N THR A 70 -1.06 -14.18 2.76
CA THR A 70 -0.48 -13.78 4.06
C THR A 70 -0.32 -14.97 4.99
N GLY A 71 0.71 -14.93 5.83
CA GLY A 71 1.03 -15.96 6.82
C GLY A 71 2.41 -15.68 7.44
N PRO A 72 2.71 -16.26 8.61
CA PRO A 72 4.05 -16.21 9.16
C PRO A 72 5.03 -16.88 8.18
N ALA A 73 6.23 -16.32 8.06
CA ALA A 73 7.33 -17.04 7.42
C ALA A 73 7.65 -18.28 8.28
N LEU A 74 7.75 -19.43 7.62
CA LEU A 74 8.21 -20.69 8.23
C LEU A 74 9.73 -20.72 8.31
#